data_AF-A0AAE1DBB4-F1
#
_entry.id   AF-A0AAE1DBB4-F1
#
_cell.length_a   1.000
_cell.length_b   1.000
_cell.length_c   1.000
_cell.angle_alpha   90.00
_cell.angle_beta   90.00
_cell.angle_gamma   90.00
#
_symmetry.space_group_name_H-M   'P 1'
#
loop_
_entity.id
_entity.type
_entity.pdbx_description
1 polymer ?
#
loop_
_entity_poly.entity_id
_entity_poly.type
_entity_poly.pdbx_seq_one_letter_code
_entity_poly.pdbx_strand_id
1 'polypeptide(L)'
;MWYVISVLLTVFAAVQKCSCIALPLMFGHFFTSRRTSVVIITIFTVTIAYHLPSLSLYRWNEYLDHRRNRTRLGYGWVNRPLGLKLNIITDWINFITVPFTSEGVIIVCVIIMTVKLRQAATTRLAMTAGSSTTHKGGKKSAHSVIPDPKNQRVGTVSSENENYPQQNLGSQGTDKAIVNPNDILNPRELRVIRSAYLICVIFIVGTLPYLVITACNLVYRPMFSDYGESTFYYTVKGIQDIIYVSSTAANILVYYKFNTKYRKAVNTMFSCLCSKFHQDEDS
;
A
#
# COMPACT_ATOMS: atom_id res chain seq x y z
N MET A 1 -8.81 15.64 12.18
CA MET A 1 -9.65 14.42 12.23
C MET A 1 -9.60 13.66 10.91
N TRP A 2 -10.52 13.87 9.96
CA TRP A 2 -10.65 13.01 8.76
C TRP A 2 -9.35 12.77 7.99
N TYR A 3 -8.57 13.84 7.75
CA TYR A 3 -7.23 13.77 7.16
C TYR A 3 -6.31 12.75 7.88
N VAL A 4 -6.16 12.86 9.21
CA VAL A 4 -5.34 11.94 10.02
C VAL A 4 -5.78 10.49 9.87
N ILE A 5 -7.10 10.24 9.84
CA ILE A 5 -7.65 8.90 9.61
C ILE A 5 -7.24 8.38 8.22
N SER A 6 -7.44 9.18 7.16
CA SER A 6 -7.06 8.79 5.79
C SER A 6 -5.55 8.53 5.63
N VAL A 7 -4.71 9.34 6.28
CA VAL A 7 -3.25 9.16 6.32
C VAL A 7 -2.89 7.85 7.04
N LEU A 8 -3.36 7.63 8.27
CA LEU A 8 -3.07 6.42 9.05
C LEU A 8 -3.57 5.13 8.37
N LEU A 9 -4.73 5.18 7.72
CA LEU A 9 -5.23 4.05 6.92
C LEU A 9 -4.34 3.77 5.70
N THR A 10 -3.79 4.81 5.07
CA THR A 10 -2.86 4.67 3.93
C THR A 10 -1.52 4.09 4.39
N VAL A 11 -0.96 4.58 5.51
CA VAL A 11 0.23 4.00 6.17
C VAL A 11 0.01 2.52 6.50
N PHE A 12 -1.10 2.19 7.16
CA PHE A 12 -1.42 0.80 7.51
C PHE A 12 -1.55 -0.10 6.27
N ALA A 13 -2.21 0.38 5.21
CA ALA A 13 -2.33 -0.35 3.95
C ALA A 13 -0.96 -0.54 3.26
N ALA A 14 -0.08 0.47 3.27
CA ALA A 14 1.27 0.38 2.75
C ALA A 14 2.10 -0.65 3.53
N VAL A 15 2.11 -0.56 4.86
CA VAL A 15 2.80 -1.50 5.76
C VAL A 15 2.30 -2.93 5.55
N GLN A 16 0.99 -3.16 5.50
CA GLN A 16 0.41 -4.48 5.22
C GLN A 16 0.95 -5.06 3.91
N LYS A 17 0.99 -4.26 2.83
CA LYS A 17 1.41 -4.72 1.51
C LYS A 17 2.92 -4.97 1.43
N CYS A 18 3.73 -4.23 2.19
CA CYS A 18 5.18 -4.45 2.25
C CYS A 18 5.54 -5.66 3.11
N SER A 19 4.87 -5.85 4.26
CA SER A 19 5.03 -7.05 5.10
C SER A 19 4.60 -8.32 4.37
N CYS A 20 3.54 -8.27 3.55
CA CYS A 20 3.14 -9.36 2.65
C CYS A 20 4.19 -9.71 1.55
N ILE A 21 5.27 -8.95 1.41
CA ILE A 21 6.37 -9.23 0.46
C ILE A 21 7.67 -9.53 1.22
N ALA A 22 7.90 -8.85 2.35
CA ALA A 22 9.11 -9.00 3.15
C ALA A 22 9.10 -10.23 4.10
N LEU A 23 7.92 -10.68 4.54
CA LEU A 23 7.76 -11.70 5.59
C LEU A 23 6.85 -12.88 5.16
N PRO A 24 7.22 -13.66 4.14
CA PRO A 24 6.43 -14.83 3.69
C PRO A 24 6.16 -15.84 4.82
N LEU A 25 7.10 -16.03 5.74
CA LEU A 25 7.04 -17.04 6.81
C LEU A 25 6.10 -16.67 7.99
N MET A 26 5.58 -15.43 8.06
CA MET A 26 4.73 -14.96 9.17
C MET A 26 3.27 -14.70 8.77
N PHE A 27 2.89 -15.01 7.52
CA PHE A 27 1.61 -14.64 6.91
C PHE A 27 0.38 -15.00 7.74
N GLY A 28 0.35 -16.20 8.33
CA GLY A 28 -0.82 -16.71 9.07
C GLY A 28 -1.16 -15.89 10.32
N HIS A 29 -0.18 -15.25 10.96
CA HIS A 29 -0.40 -14.62 12.26
C HIS A 29 -0.71 -13.11 12.20
N PHE A 30 -0.13 -12.37 11.25
CA PHE A 30 -0.30 -10.91 11.21
C PHE A 30 -1.56 -10.42 10.48
N PHE A 31 -1.97 -11.03 9.36
CA PHE A 31 -2.94 -10.42 8.43
C PHE A 31 -4.24 -11.21 8.22
N THR A 32 -4.84 -11.71 9.30
CA THR A 32 -6.23 -12.21 9.26
C THR A 32 -7.23 -11.05 9.29
N SER A 33 -8.31 -11.14 8.48
CA SER A 33 -9.27 -10.05 8.28
C SER A 33 -9.87 -9.49 9.57
N ARG A 34 -10.11 -10.35 10.59
CA ARG A 34 -10.58 -9.91 11.92
C ARG A 34 -9.58 -8.96 12.59
N ARG A 35 -8.27 -9.22 12.52
CA ARG A 35 -7.22 -8.36 13.08
C ARG A 35 -7.14 -7.04 12.32
N THR A 36 -7.24 -7.07 10.98
CA THR A 36 -7.34 -5.87 10.15
C THR A 36 -8.53 -4.99 10.55
N SER A 37 -9.72 -5.56 10.74
CA SER A 37 -10.90 -4.80 11.20
C SER A 37 -10.69 -4.18 12.59
N VAL A 38 -10.09 -4.91 13.54
CA VAL A 38 -9.77 -4.37 14.87
C VAL A 38 -8.81 -3.18 14.77
N VAL A 39 -7.71 -3.30 14.02
CA VAL A 39 -6.74 -2.19 13.85
C VAL A 39 -7.40 -0.96 13.20
N ILE A 40 -8.27 -1.14 12.20
CA ILE A 40 -9.03 -0.05 11.59
C ILE A 40 -9.93 0.62 12.65
N ILE A 41 -10.71 -0.16 13.42
CA ILE A 41 -11.56 0.38 14.49
C ILE A 41 -10.73 1.16 15.52
N THR A 42 -9.56 0.64 15.93
CA THR A 42 -8.64 1.33 16.84
C THR A 42 -8.12 2.65 16.25
N ILE A 43 -7.77 2.72 14.95
CA ILE A 43 -7.36 3.97 14.29
C ILE A 43 -8.50 5.01 14.36
N PHE A 44 -9.74 4.60 14.09
CA PHE A 44 -10.90 5.49 14.19
C PHE A 44 -11.15 5.96 15.64
N THR A 45 -11.21 5.05 16.63
CA THR A 45 -11.52 5.42 18.02
C THR A 45 -10.42 6.28 18.65
N VAL A 46 -9.14 5.95 18.42
CA VAL A 46 -8.00 6.76 18.91
C VAL A 46 -8.01 8.15 18.27
N THR A 47 -8.24 8.25 16.96
CA THR A 47 -8.26 9.57 16.28
C THR A 47 -9.45 10.43 16.72
N ILE A 48 -10.62 9.84 16.96
CA ILE A 48 -11.78 10.55 17.53
C ILE A 48 -11.47 11.00 18.95
N ALA A 49 -11.01 10.10 19.82
CA ALA A 49 -10.68 10.41 21.22
C ALA A 49 -9.61 11.49 21.36
N TYR A 50 -8.59 11.48 20.49
CA TYR A 50 -7.56 12.52 20.41
C TYR A 50 -8.13 13.91 20.08
N HIS A 51 -9.19 14.00 19.26
CA HIS A 51 -9.83 15.28 18.93
C HIS A 51 -10.93 15.72 19.90
N LEU A 52 -11.47 14.83 20.75
CA LEU A 52 -12.51 15.19 21.73
C LEU A 52 -12.13 16.39 22.64
N PRO A 53 -10.90 16.52 23.18
CA PRO A 53 -10.51 17.68 23.99
C PRO A 53 -10.47 19.00 23.23
N SER A 54 -10.28 18.98 21.91
CA SER A 54 -10.45 20.19 21.08
C SER A 54 -11.93 20.48 20.89
N LEU A 55 -12.72 19.47 20.51
CA LEU A 55 -14.15 19.59 20.23
C LEU A 55 -14.97 20.08 21.45
N SER A 56 -14.61 19.67 22.67
CA SER A 56 -15.31 20.06 23.90
C SER A 56 -14.96 21.48 24.41
N LEU A 57 -13.86 22.07 23.94
CA LEU A 57 -13.45 23.43 24.30
C LEU A 57 -13.99 24.51 23.36
N TYR A 58 -14.54 24.12 22.21
CA TYR A 58 -15.26 25.01 21.32
C TYR A 58 -16.71 25.18 21.78
N ARG A 59 -17.18 26.43 21.76
CA ARG A 59 -18.55 26.83 22.09
C ARG A 59 -18.99 27.93 21.13
N TRP A 60 -20.29 27.95 20.82
CA TRP A 60 -20.89 29.09 20.14
C TRP A 60 -20.75 30.33 21.02
N ASN A 61 -20.15 31.38 20.48
CA ASN A 61 -19.95 32.67 21.15
C ASN A 61 -20.46 33.77 20.22
N GLU A 62 -21.07 34.80 20.78
CA GLU A 62 -21.53 35.96 20.02
C GLU A 62 -20.40 36.97 19.86
N TYR A 63 -20.15 37.40 18.62
CA TYR A 63 -19.14 38.40 18.28
C TYR A 63 -19.79 39.56 17.53
N LEU A 64 -19.58 40.79 18.02
CA LEU A 64 -20.10 42.00 17.38
C LEU A 64 -19.13 42.48 16.29
N ASP A 65 -19.46 42.23 15.02
CA ASP A 65 -18.68 42.72 13.86
C ASP A 65 -18.84 44.25 13.74
N HIS A 66 -17.89 44.98 14.31
CA HIS A 66 -17.89 46.45 14.34
C HIS A 66 -17.87 47.10 12.94
N ARG A 67 -17.39 46.40 11.90
CA ARG A 67 -17.41 46.94 10.51
C ARG A 67 -18.77 46.80 9.83
N ARG A 68 -19.68 45.98 10.37
CA ARG A 68 -21.01 45.69 9.79
C ARG A 68 -22.18 45.89 10.75
N ASN A 69 -21.90 46.31 11.98
CA ASN A 69 -22.84 46.48 13.10
C ASN A 69 -23.86 45.33 13.22
N ARG A 70 -23.36 44.09 13.20
CA ARG A 70 -24.17 42.88 13.38
C ARG A 70 -23.49 41.91 14.33
N THR A 71 -24.24 41.43 15.31
CA THR A 71 -23.87 40.25 16.08
C THR A 71 -23.83 39.05 15.16
N ARG A 72 -22.72 38.31 15.19
CA ARG A 72 -22.54 37.04 14.46
C ARG A 72 -22.22 35.95 15.47
N LEU A 73 -22.94 34.83 15.38
CA LEU A 73 -22.61 33.63 16.13
C LEU A 73 -21.34 33.03 15.50
N GLY A 74 -20.25 33.04 16.26
CA GLY A 74 -18.94 32.56 15.85
C GLY A 74 -18.48 31.39 16.71
N TYR A 75 -17.46 30.68 16.20
CA TYR A 75 -16.82 29.58 16.91
C TYR A 75 -15.77 30.14 17.88
N GLY A 76 -15.83 29.80 19.16
CA GLY A 76 -14.99 30.41 20.19
C GLY A 76 -14.57 29.45 21.29
N TRP A 77 -13.40 29.70 21.88
CA TRP A 77 -12.84 28.92 22.98
C TRP A 77 -13.49 29.33 24.31
N VAL A 78 -14.01 28.36 25.07
CA VAL A 78 -14.56 28.61 26.42
C VAL A 78 -13.50 29.23 27.34
N ASN A 79 -12.34 28.57 27.43
CA ASN A 79 -11.22 29.02 28.24
C ASN A 79 -10.07 29.44 27.33
N ARG A 80 -10.08 30.69 26.83
CA ARG A 80 -9.07 31.22 25.88
C ARG A 80 -7.61 30.81 26.16
N PRO A 81 -7.04 30.96 27.38
CA PRO A 81 -5.63 30.60 27.63
C PRO A 81 -5.35 29.09 27.63
N LEU A 82 -6.33 28.25 28.00
CA LEU A 82 -6.22 26.79 27.93
C LEU A 82 -6.39 26.30 26.49
N GLY A 83 -7.39 26.84 25.79
CA GLY A 83 -7.68 26.59 24.39
C GLY A 83 -6.49 26.91 23.50
N LEU A 84 -5.88 28.09 23.64
CA LEU A 84 -4.69 28.49 22.88
C LEU A 84 -3.53 27.49 23.06
N LYS A 85 -3.22 27.10 24.30
CA LYS A 85 -2.15 26.12 24.59
C LYS A 85 -2.43 24.76 23.96
N LEU A 86 -3.65 24.24 24.13
CA LEU A 86 -4.04 22.94 23.58
C LEU A 86 -4.14 22.95 22.05
N ASN A 87 -4.61 24.05 21.45
CA ASN A 87 -4.68 24.19 20.00
C ASN A 87 -3.29 24.21 19.38
N ILE A 88 -2.35 24.99 19.94
CA ILE A 88 -0.94 24.97 19.51
C ILE A 88 -0.40 23.54 19.53
N ILE A 89 -0.49 22.82 20.66
CA ILE A 89 0.01 21.44 20.78
C ILE A 89 -0.66 20.51 19.76
N THR A 90 -1.99 20.64 19.61
CA THR A 90 -2.79 19.84 18.68
C THR A 90 -2.38 20.09 17.24
N ASP A 91 -2.09 21.33 16.86
CA ASP A 91 -1.72 21.70 15.49
C ASP A 91 -0.28 21.28 15.16
N TRP A 92 0.68 21.43 16.09
CA TRP A 92 2.02 20.83 15.95
C TRP A 92 1.94 19.33 15.66
N ILE A 93 1.08 18.59 16.36
CA ILE A 93 0.92 17.15 16.15
C ILE A 93 0.23 16.85 14.80
N ASN A 94 -0.83 17.57 14.44
CA ASN A 94 -1.63 17.30 13.24
C ASN A 94 -0.96 17.73 11.93
N PHE A 95 -0.24 18.86 11.91
CA PHE A 95 0.36 19.42 10.71
C PHE A 95 1.84 19.03 10.54
N ILE A 96 2.56 18.73 11.64
CA ILE A 96 4.00 18.39 11.57
C ILE A 96 4.23 16.93 12.00
N THR A 97 3.88 16.53 13.23
CA THR A 97 4.27 15.18 13.71
C THR A 97 3.65 14.05 12.90
N VAL A 98 2.33 14.04 12.71
CA VAL A 98 1.63 12.95 12.00
C VAL A 98 1.98 12.91 10.50
N PRO A 99 1.99 14.02 9.74
CA PRO A 99 2.26 13.96 8.30
C PRO A 99 3.68 13.51 7.98
N PHE A 100 4.69 14.09 8.64
CA PHE A 100 6.10 13.80 8.34
C PHE A 100 6.48 12.37 8.74
N THR A 101 5.98 11.86 9.88
CA THR A 101 6.22 10.46 10.28
C THR A 101 5.51 9.47 9.35
N SER A 102 4.26 9.76 8.97
CA SER A 102 3.48 8.92 8.06
C SER A 102 4.11 8.83 6.66
N GLU A 103 4.55 9.97 6.12
CA GLU A 103 5.27 10.04 4.86
C GLU A 103 6.56 9.21 4.90
N GLY A 104 7.38 9.39 5.94
CA GLY A 104 8.61 8.63 6.12
C GLY A 104 8.39 7.11 6.14
N VAL A 105 7.33 6.65 6.83
CA VAL A 105 6.95 5.23 6.83
C VAL A 105 6.50 4.76 5.44
N ILE A 106 5.71 5.55 4.70
CA ILE A 106 5.26 5.20 3.34
C ILE A 106 6.45 5.16 2.36
N ILE A 107 7.40 6.09 2.44
CA ILE A 107 8.63 6.10 1.64
C ILE A 107 9.45 4.83 1.93
N VAL A 108 9.70 4.51 3.20
CA VAL A 108 10.42 3.27 3.61
C VAL A 108 9.70 2.02 3.10
N CYS A 109 8.37 1.97 3.21
CA CYS A 109 7.55 0.90 2.65
C CYS A 109 7.75 0.76 1.12
N VAL A 110 7.65 1.85 0.37
CA VAL A 110 7.85 1.86 -1.09
C VAL A 110 9.26 1.40 -1.48
N ILE A 111 10.30 1.81 -0.73
CA ILE A 111 11.69 1.34 -0.94
C ILE A 111 11.78 -0.17 -0.71
N ILE A 112 11.31 -0.70 0.43
CA ILE A 112 11.33 -2.13 0.75
C ILE A 112 10.61 -2.96 -0.32
N MET A 113 9.41 -2.53 -0.71
CA MET A 113 8.61 -3.19 -1.76
C MET A 113 9.33 -3.16 -3.11
N THR A 114 9.96 -2.05 -3.48
CA THR A 114 10.71 -1.91 -4.74
C THR A 114 11.93 -2.83 -4.77
N VAL A 115 12.72 -2.87 -3.69
CA VAL A 115 13.90 -3.75 -3.58
C VAL A 115 13.49 -5.23 -3.67
N LYS A 116 12.47 -5.65 -2.92
CA LYS A 116 11.99 -7.04 -2.93
C LYS A 116 11.40 -7.45 -4.28
N LEU A 117 10.66 -6.57 -4.95
CA LEU A 117 10.14 -6.82 -6.30
C LEU A 117 11.26 -6.92 -7.35
N ARG A 118 12.31 -6.09 -7.26
CA ARG A 118 13.49 -6.20 -8.15
C ARG A 118 14.25 -7.50 -7.92
N GLN A 119 14.46 -7.89 -6.65
CA GLN A 119 15.08 -9.18 -6.31
C GLN A 119 14.29 -10.35 -6.91
N ALA A 120 12.97 -10.41 -6.69
CA ALA A 120 12.12 -11.46 -7.26
C ALA A 120 12.13 -11.48 -8.81
N ALA A 121 12.21 -10.32 -9.47
CA ALA A 121 12.33 -10.24 -10.92
C ALA A 121 13.70 -10.76 -11.43
N THR A 122 14.80 -10.40 -10.77
CA THR A 122 16.15 -10.86 -11.15
C THR A 122 16.29 -12.37 -11.00
N THR A 123 15.77 -12.97 -9.91
CA THR A 123 15.79 -14.44 -9.73
C THR A 123 15.03 -15.15 -10.85
N ARG A 124 13.87 -14.64 -11.29
CA ARG A 124 13.10 -15.20 -12.41
C ARG A 124 13.87 -15.18 -13.74
N LEU A 125 14.59 -14.08 -14.02
CA LEU A 125 15.42 -13.97 -15.22
C LEU A 125 16.58 -14.96 -15.20
N ALA A 126 17.27 -15.11 -14.06
CA ALA A 126 18.34 -16.10 -13.90
C ALA A 126 17.85 -17.54 -14.11
N MET A 127 16.67 -17.90 -13.59
CA MET A 127 16.07 -19.23 -13.78
C MET A 127 15.65 -19.50 -15.24
N THR A 128 15.30 -18.46 -16.00
CA THR A 128 14.97 -18.60 -17.44
C THR A 128 16.23 -18.66 -18.32
N ALA A 129 17.34 -18.06 -17.89
CA ALA A 129 18.61 -18.13 -18.60
C ALA A 129 19.30 -19.50 -18.51
N GLY A 130 19.06 -20.27 -17.43
CA GLY A 130 19.70 -21.57 -17.20
C GLY A 130 19.13 -22.75 -18.00
N SER A 131 17.99 -22.60 -18.68
CA SER A 131 17.27 -23.71 -19.34
C SER A 131 17.54 -23.85 -20.84
N SER A 132 18.46 -23.04 -21.41
CA SER A 132 18.73 -22.98 -22.86
C SER A 132 19.97 -23.74 -23.34
N THR A 133 20.67 -24.47 -22.46
CA THR A 133 21.87 -25.25 -22.80
C THR A 133 21.81 -26.70 -22.30
N THR A 134 21.14 -27.58 -23.06
CA THR A 134 21.61 -28.95 -23.43
C THR A 134 20.53 -29.64 -24.28
N HIS A 135 20.52 -29.40 -25.61
CA HIS A 135 20.07 -30.38 -26.58
C HIS A 135 20.53 -30.02 -28.01
N LYS A 136 20.96 -31.04 -28.76
CA LYS A 136 21.67 -30.96 -30.06
C LYS A 136 23.08 -30.35 -29.96
N GLY A 137 24.10 -30.85 -30.65
CA GLY A 137 24.14 -32.11 -31.41
C GLY A 137 25.12 -32.10 -32.58
N GLY A 138 26.26 -32.78 -32.41
CA GLY A 138 27.05 -33.42 -33.47
C GLY A 138 27.73 -32.55 -34.54
N LYS A 139 29.06 -32.63 -34.62
CA LYS A 139 29.79 -32.63 -35.90
C LYS A 139 31.16 -33.30 -35.79
N LYS A 140 31.30 -34.42 -36.52
CA LYS A 140 32.51 -34.96 -37.16
C LYS A 140 33.81 -35.04 -36.33
N SER A 141 34.15 -36.27 -35.94
CA SER A 141 35.52 -36.79 -36.16
C SER A 141 35.40 -38.03 -37.06
N ALA A 142 36.46 -38.38 -37.79
CA ALA A 142 36.43 -39.47 -38.77
C ALA A 142 37.68 -40.35 -38.66
N HIS A 143 37.49 -41.60 -38.25
CA HIS A 143 38.41 -42.70 -38.56
C HIS A 143 37.62 -44.01 -38.69
N SER A 144 38.20 -44.96 -39.41
CA SER A 144 37.55 -46.20 -39.87
C SER A 144 37.73 -47.39 -38.92
N VAL A 145 36.76 -48.32 -38.91
CA VAL A 145 36.95 -49.79 -39.11
C VAL A 145 35.57 -50.50 -39.13
N ILE A 146 35.46 -51.58 -39.91
CA ILE A 146 34.34 -52.52 -40.15
C ILE A 146 35.02 -53.91 -40.36
N PRO A 147 34.46 -55.11 -40.01
CA PRO A 147 33.07 -55.54 -39.79
C PRO A 147 32.80 -55.99 -38.31
N ASP A 148 31.88 -56.87 -37.87
CA ASP A 148 30.93 -57.85 -38.48
C ASP A 148 29.66 -58.05 -37.56
N PRO A 149 28.75 -59.06 -37.65
CA PRO A 149 27.32 -58.82 -37.37
C PRO A 149 26.65 -59.79 -36.36
N LYS A 150 25.30 -59.75 -36.29
CA LYS A 150 24.36 -60.60 -35.48
C LYS A 150 24.27 -60.15 -34.00
N ASN A 151 23.15 -60.23 -33.29
CA ASN A 151 22.09 -61.26 -33.29
C ASN A 151 20.67 -60.73 -32.93
N GLN A 152 19.66 -61.62 -32.92
CA GLN A 152 18.23 -61.36 -32.63
C GLN A 152 17.80 -61.66 -31.16
N ARG A 153 16.47 -61.53 -30.92
CA ARG A 153 15.63 -61.82 -29.73
C ARG A 153 15.63 -60.73 -28.64
N VAL A 154 14.50 -60.22 -28.12
CA VAL A 154 13.18 -60.80 -27.73
C VAL A 154 13.26 -61.58 -26.41
N GLY A 155 12.89 -60.91 -25.32
CA GLY A 155 12.80 -61.39 -23.94
C GLY A 155 11.73 -60.60 -23.17
N THR A 156 11.12 -61.20 -22.14
CA THR A 156 9.70 -60.96 -21.86
C THR A 156 9.31 -61.14 -20.37
N VAL A 157 8.52 -60.20 -19.84
CA VAL A 157 7.65 -60.30 -18.63
C VAL A 157 8.29 -60.28 -17.21
N SER A 158 7.62 -59.51 -16.33
CA SER A 158 7.42 -59.50 -14.84
C SER A 158 8.33 -60.32 -13.89
N SER A 159 8.58 -59.89 -12.64
CA SER A 159 7.57 -59.64 -11.57
C SER A 159 8.09 -58.85 -10.35
N GLU A 160 7.20 -58.57 -9.38
CA GLU A 160 7.50 -57.86 -8.12
C GLU A 160 8.39 -58.61 -7.12
N ASN A 161 8.95 -57.87 -6.15
CA ASN A 161 8.73 -58.17 -4.72
C ASN A 161 9.09 -56.98 -3.81
N GLU A 162 8.41 -56.87 -2.66
CA GLU A 162 8.65 -55.84 -1.64
C GLU A 162 9.64 -56.32 -0.56
N ASN A 163 10.46 -55.42 -0.01
CA ASN A 163 10.62 -55.27 1.45
C ASN A 163 11.45 -54.03 1.87
N TYR A 164 11.08 -53.47 3.02
CA TYR A 164 11.82 -52.56 3.90
C TYR A 164 11.63 -53.13 5.34
N PRO A 165 12.45 -52.81 6.37
CA PRO A 165 13.33 -51.65 6.44
C PRO A 165 14.75 -51.88 7.00
N GLN A 166 15.60 -50.87 6.88
CA GLN A 166 16.51 -50.51 7.98
C GLN A 166 16.42 -49.01 8.27
N GLN A 167 16.35 -48.69 9.56
CA GLN A 167 16.62 -47.35 10.07
C GLN A 167 18.12 -47.17 10.21
N ASN A 168 18.64 -45.97 9.94
CA ASN A 168 19.92 -45.55 10.49
C ASN A 168 19.90 -44.05 10.82
N LEU A 169 20.66 -43.65 11.83
CA LEU A 169 20.38 -42.44 12.62
C LEU A 169 21.60 -41.51 12.62
N GLY A 170 21.52 -40.34 11.98
CA GLY A 170 22.65 -39.40 11.97
C GLY A 170 22.44 -38.12 11.16
N SER A 171 22.27 -37.00 11.87
CA SER A 171 22.37 -35.62 11.37
C SER A 171 23.75 -35.34 10.70
N GLN A 172 23.94 -34.33 9.86
CA GLN A 172 23.24 -33.04 9.75
C GLN A 172 22.91 -32.65 8.31
N GLY A 173 21.70 -32.13 8.08
CA GLY A 173 21.29 -31.57 6.80
C GLY A 173 21.66 -30.09 6.66
N THR A 174 22.24 -29.73 5.51
CA THR A 174 22.14 -28.36 4.98
C THR A 174 21.13 -28.35 3.85
N ASP A 175 19.86 -28.61 4.18
CA ASP A 175 18.75 -28.52 3.23
C ASP A 175 18.56 -27.07 2.79
N LYS A 176 19.25 -26.72 1.70
CA LYS A 176 18.91 -25.57 0.87
C LYS A 176 17.55 -25.86 0.25
N ALA A 177 16.48 -25.55 0.99
CA ALA A 177 15.11 -25.73 0.55
C ALA A 177 14.96 -25.22 -0.89
N ILE A 178 14.65 -26.12 -1.81
CA ILE A 178 14.54 -25.82 -3.24
C ILE A 178 13.23 -25.05 -3.43
N VAL A 179 13.29 -23.74 -3.19
CA VAL A 179 12.17 -22.81 -3.38
C VAL A 179 11.72 -22.95 -4.83
N ASN A 180 10.48 -23.42 -5.02
CA ASN A 180 9.97 -23.70 -6.35
C ASN A 180 9.93 -22.37 -7.13
N PRO A 181 10.39 -22.31 -8.39
CA PRO A 181 10.38 -21.07 -9.19
C PRO A 181 9.01 -20.37 -9.24
N ASN A 182 7.93 -21.13 -9.01
CA ASN A 182 6.54 -20.70 -9.03
C ASN A 182 6.05 -20.05 -7.71
N ASP A 183 6.72 -20.29 -6.57
CA ASP A 183 6.26 -19.79 -5.25
C ASP A 183 6.51 -18.29 -5.03
N ILE A 184 7.39 -17.68 -5.83
CA ILE A 184 7.87 -16.30 -5.60
C ILE A 184 6.90 -15.26 -6.20
N LEU A 185 5.62 -15.30 -5.76
CA LEU A 185 4.44 -14.49 -6.13
C LEU A 185 3.68 -14.86 -7.42
N ASN A 186 2.42 -15.24 -7.22
CA ASN A 186 1.40 -15.49 -8.25
C ASN A 186 1.14 -14.21 -9.08
N PRO A 187 0.89 -14.30 -10.41
CA PRO A 187 0.49 -13.14 -11.22
C PRO A 187 -0.76 -12.39 -10.70
N ARG A 188 -1.62 -13.06 -9.92
CA ARG A 188 -2.76 -12.44 -9.21
C ARG A 188 -2.29 -11.54 -8.05
N GLU A 189 -1.33 -12.00 -7.24
CA GLU A 189 -0.74 -11.24 -6.13
C GLU A 189 0.07 -10.05 -6.65
N LEU A 190 0.89 -10.26 -7.69
CA LEU A 190 1.66 -9.21 -8.34
C LEU A 190 0.77 -8.05 -8.84
N ARG A 191 -0.48 -8.33 -9.25
CA ARG A 191 -1.47 -7.30 -9.61
C ARG A 191 -1.92 -6.47 -8.39
N VAL A 192 -2.20 -7.14 -7.27
CA VAL A 192 -2.60 -6.50 -6.00
C VAL A 192 -1.45 -5.65 -5.42
N ILE A 193 -0.22 -6.13 -5.54
CA ILE A 193 1.00 -5.42 -5.15
C ILE A 193 1.19 -4.17 -6.03
N ARG A 194 1.07 -4.29 -7.36
CA ARG A 194 1.18 -3.15 -8.28
C ARG A 194 0.14 -2.05 -8.01
N SER A 195 -1.11 -2.40 -7.66
CA SER A 195 -2.09 -1.38 -7.23
C SER A 195 -1.69 -0.68 -5.93
N ALA A 196 -1.17 -1.42 -4.94
CA ALA A 196 -0.74 -0.84 -3.67
C ALA A 196 0.45 0.11 -3.85
N TYR A 197 1.44 -0.30 -4.64
CA TYR A 197 2.59 0.54 -5.02
C TYR A 197 2.13 1.86 -5.66
N LEU A 198 1.21 1.80 -6.62
CA LEU A 198 0.69 3.00 -7.28
C LEU A 198 -0.07 3.93 -6.32
N ILE A 199 -0.87 3.38 -5.40
CA ILE A 199 -1.54 4.18 -4.35
C ILE A 199 -0.52 4.88 -3.45
N CYS A 200 0.56 4.20 -3.04
CA CYS A 200 1.62 4.80 -2.23
C CYS A 200 2.36 5.92 -2.99
N VAL A 201 2.67 5.72 -4.28
CA VAL A 201 3.33 6.73 -5.12
C VAL A 201 2.42 7.95 -5.38
N ILE A 202 1.13 7.73 -5.63
CA ILE A 202 0.13 8.81 -5.80
C ILE A 202 -0.02 9.60 -4.50
N PHE A 203 -0.03 8.91 -3.35
CA PHE A 203 -0.05 9.57 -2.04
C PHE A 203 1.18 10.46 -1.87
N ILE A 204 2.40 9.89 -1.98
CA ILE A 204 3.67 10.63 -1.86
C ILE A 204 3.69 11.89 -2.74
N VAL A 205 3.36 11.75 -4.03
CA VAL A 205 3.39 12.88 -4.97
C VAL A 205 2.31 13.94 -4.64
N GLY A 206 1.19 13.53 -4.04
CA GLY A 206 0.13 14.42 -3.59
C GLY A 206 0.36 15.08 -2.21
N THR A 207 1.17 14.47 -1.33
CA THR A 207 1.49 14.99 0.02
C THR A 207 2.80 15.77 0.06
N LEU A 208 3.76 15.47 -0.81
CA LEU A 208 5.06 16.14 -0.83
C LEU A 208 4.96 17.69 -0.90
N PRO A 209 4.08 18.32 -1.71
CA PRO A 209 3.93 19.78 -1.72
C PRO A 209 3.50 20.35 -0.36
N TYR A 210 2.54 19.68 0.30
CA TYR A 210 2.05 20.03 1.64
C TYR A 210 3.16 19.96 2.68
N LEU A 211 4.00 18.93 2.62
CA LEU A 211 5.12 18.73 3.55
C LEU A 211 6.23 19.77 3.33
N VAL A 212 6.56 20.08 2.07
CA VAL A 212 7.55 21.11 1.74
C VAL A 212 7.08 22.49 2.23
N ILE A 213 5.84 22.89 1.92
CA ILE A 213 5.30 24.19 2.34
C ILE A 213 5.20 24.26 3.88
N THR A 214 4.77 23.19 4.56
CA THR A 214 4.71 23.15 6.03
C THR A 214 6.12 23.21 6.66
N ALA A 215 7.13 22.57 6.06
CA ALA A 215 8.52 22.70 6.48
C ALA A 215 9.06 24.13 6.28
N CYS A 216 8.75 24.77 5.15
CA CYS A 216 9.09 26.16 4.91
C CYS A 216 8.45 27.10 5.94
N ASN A 217 7.17 26.92 6.28
CA ASN A 217 6.50 27.73 7.31
C ASN A 217 7.12 27.51 8.71
N LEU A 218 7.58 26.29 9.00
CA LEU A 218 8.25 25.95 10.27
C LEU A 218 9.63 26.62 10.39
N VAL A 219 10.41 26.66 9.31
CA VAL A 219 11.75 27.27 9.27
C VAL A 219 11.67 28.80 9.18
N TYR A 220 10.83 29.32 8.28
CA TYR A 220 10.70 30.75 7.97
C TYR A 220 9.53 31.42 8.73
N ARG A 221 9.29 30.99 9.97
CA ARG A 221 8.21 31.45 10.86
C ARG A 221 7.90 32.96 10.86
N PRO A 222 8.88 33.90 10.85
CA PRO A 222 8.55 35.33 10.87
C PRO A 222 8.02 35.88 9.53
N MET A 223 8.19 35.21 8.39
CA MET A 223 7.68 35.67 7.09
C MET A 223 6.26 35.17 6.77
N PHE A 224 5.90 33.97 7.23
CA PHE A 224 4.59 33.37 7.02
C PHE A 224 3.78 33.34 8.32
N SER A 225 3.60 34.52 8.93
CA SER A 225 2.69 34.69 10.07
C SER A 225 1.24 34.43 9.65
N ASP A 226 0.51 33.60 10.38
CA ASP A 226 -0.94 33.41 10.18
C ASP A 226 -1.78 34.68 10.46
N TYR A 227 -1.13 35.77 10.91
CA TYR A 227 -1.71 37.11 11.05
C TYR A 227 -1.23 38.11 9.97
N GLY A 228 -0.39 37.68 9.02
CA GLY A 228 0.07 38.51 7.89
C GLY A 228 -0.86 38.37 6.68
N GLU A 229 -1.25 39.48 6.05
CA GLU A 229 -2.22 39.53 4.95
C GLU A 229 -1.70 39.01 3.59
N SER A 230 -0.92 37.91 3.59
CA SER A 230 -0.45 37.25 2.38
C SER A 230 -1.59 36.47 1.72
N THR A 231 -2.36 37.13 0.84
CA THR A 231 -3.34 36.46 -0.04
C THR A 231 -2.68 35.29 -0.79
N PHE A 232 -1.43 35.47 -1.21
CA PHE A 232 -0.60 34.46 -1.87
C PHE A 232 -0.45 33.16 -1.04
N TYR A 233 -0.23 33.25 0.29
CA TYR A 233 -0.16 32.08 1.17
C TYR A 233 -1.47 31.28 1.16
N TYR A 234 -2.62 31.95 1.25
CA TYR A 234 -3.93 31.30 1.15
C TYR A 234 -4.19 30.69 -0.24
N THR A 235 -3.77 31.36 -1.32
CA THR A 235 -3.86 30.82 -2.69
C THR A 235 -3.01 29.57 -2.87
N VAL A 236 -1.74 29.60 -2.43
CA VAL A 236 -0.82 28.45 -2.50
C VAL A 236 -1.36 27.27 -1.68
N LYS A 237 -1.85 27.52 -0.46
CA LYS A 237 -2.50 26.51 0.39
C LYS A 237 -3.75 25.92 -0.26
N GLY A 238 -4.59 26.74 -0.88
CA GLY A 238 -5.78 26.28 -1.61
C GLY A 238 -5.44 25.38 -2.80
N ILE A 239 -4.43 25.76 -3.61
CA ILE A 239 -3.96 24.94 -4.74
C ILE A 239 -3.40 23.60 -4.24
N GLN A 240 -2.60 23.63 -3.17
CA GLN A 240 -2.03 22.45 -2.52
C GLN A 240 -3.13 21.50 -2.00
N ASP A 241 -4.17 22.04 -1.34
CA ASP A 241 -5.29 21.24 -0.83
C ASP A 241 -6.10 20.61 -1.99
N ILE A 242 -6.25 21.30 -3.12
CA ILE A 242 -6.84 20.74 -4.35
C ILE A 242 -5.98 19.60 -4.92
N ILE A 243 -4.65 19.73 -4.95
CA ILE A 243 -3.72 18.67 -5.38
C ILE A 243 -3.85 17.44 -4.48
N TYR A 244 -3.90 17.64 -3.16
CA TYR A 244 -4.07 16.56 -2.19
C TYR A 244 -5.43 15.86 -2.35
N VAL A 245 -6.54 16.60 -2.45
CA VAL A 245 -7.87 16.02 -2.70
C VAL A 245 -7.88 15.23 -4.01
N SER A 246 -7.25 15.76 -5.06
CA SER A 246 -7.12 15.07 -6.36
C SER A 246 -6.33 13.76 -6.27
N SER A 247 -5.27 13.69 -5.45
CA SER A 247 -4.52 12.44 -5.23
C SER A 247 -5.39 11.38 -4.53
N THR A 248 -6.23 11.79 -3.57
CA THR A 248 -7.15 10.86 -2.91
C THR A 248 -8.21 10.29 -3.87
N ALA A 249 -8.71 11.10 -4.80
CA ALA A 249 -9.66 10.67 -5.84
C ALA A 249 -9.02 9.70 -6.86
N ALA A 250 -7.76 9.93 -7.24
CA ALA A 250 -7.03 9.07 -8.18
C ALA A 250 -6.92 7.60 -7.71
N ASN A 251 -6.97 7.34 -6.40
CA ASN A 251 -7.00 5.98 -5.84
C ASN A 251 -8.19 5.15 -6.34
N ILE A 252 -9.36 5.77 -6.57
CA ILE A 252 -10.56 5.10 -7.11
C ILE A 252 -10.26 4.55 -8.52
N LEU A 253 -9.57 5.32 -9.36
CA LEU A 253 -9.17 4.92 -10.70
C LEU A 253 -8.14 3.76 -10.68
N VAL A 254 -7.21 3.78 -9.72
CA VAL A 254 -6.27 2.65 -9.52
C VAL A 254 -7.03 1.38 -9.10
N TYR A 255 -7.98 1.47 -8.16
CA TYR A 255 -8.79 0.33 -7.78
C TYR A 255 -9.64 -0.20 -8.95
N TYR A 256 -10.27 0.67 -9.76
CA TYR A 256 -11.03 0.25 -10.94
C TYR A 256 -10.17 -0.45 -12.01
N LYS A 257 -8.96 0.06 -12.26
CA LYS A 257 -8.04 -0.50 -13.26
C LYS A 257 -7.46 -1.85 -12.83
N PHE A 258 -7.07 -2.01 -11.57
CA PHE A 258 -6.30 -3.18 -11.10
C PHE A 258 -7.12 -4.22 -10.32
N ASN A 259 -8.15 -3.84 -9.57
CA ASN A 259 -8.94 -4.77 -8.76
C ASN A 259 -10.19 -5.27 -9.51
N THR A 260 -10.12 -6.49 -10.05
CA THR A 260 -11.21 -7.09 -10.83
C THR A 260 -12.45 -7.41 -10.00
N LYS A 261 -12.36 -7.58 -8.67
CA LYS A 261 -13.54 -7.71 -7.81
C LYS A 261 -14.26 -6.38 -7.68
N TYR A 262 -13.51 -5.30 -7.42
CA TYR A 262 -14.03 -3.94 -7.33
C TYR A 262 -14.69 -3.50 -8.65
N ARG A 263 -14.02 -3.69 -9.79
CA ARG A 263 -14.60 -3.38 -11.11
C ARG A 263 -15.89 -4.15 -11.39
N LYS A 264 -15.98 -5.44 -11.02
CA LYS A 264 -17.24 -6.20 -11.15
C LYS A 264 -18.35 -5.58 -10.30
N ALA A 265 -18.09 -5.30 -9.02
CA ALA A 265 -19.09 -4.70 -8.12
C ALA A 265 -19.57 -3.33 -8.63
N VAL A 266 -18.65 -2.45 -9.06
CA VAL A 266 -18.99 -1.14 -9.65
C VAL A 266 -19.84 -1.32 -10.91
N ASN A 267 -19.42 -2.17 -11.86
CA ASN A 267 -20.20 -2.39 -13.09
C ASN A 267 -21.60 -2.96 -12.80
N THR A 268 -21.75 -3.86 -11.82
CA THR A 268 -23.06 -4.38 -11.40
C THR A 268 -23.93 -3.29 -10.78
N MET A 269 -23.37 -2.42 -9.93
CA MET A 269 -24.11 -1.28 -9.38
C MET A 269 -24.59 -0.33 -10.48
N PHE A 270 -23.73 0.00 -11.46
CA PHE A 270 -24.11 0.82 -12.60
C PHE A 270 -25.19 0.16 -13.49
N SER A 271 -25.13 -1.16 -13.73
CA SER A 271 -26.21 -1.83 -14.49
C SER A 271 -27.54 -1.82 -13.74
N CYS A 272 -27.54 -2.00 -12.41
CA CYS A 272 -28.77 -1.96 -11.60
C CYS A 272 -29.34 -0.55 -11.42
N LEU A 273 -28.49 0.49 -11.45
CA LEU A 273 -28.93 1.88 -11.50
C LEU A 273 -29.54 2.22 -12.86
N CYS A 274 -28.91 1.80 -13.95
CA CYS A 274 -29.41 2.02 -15.31
C CYS A 274 -30.76 1.32 -15.54
N SER A 275 -30.93 0.08 -15.05
CA SER A 275 -32.21 -0.62 -15.14
C SER A 275 -33.31 0.00 -14.28
N LYS A 276 -32.97 0.62 -13.13
CA LYS A 276 -33.94 1.36 -12.32
C LYS A 276 -34.36 2.66 -12.98
N PHE A 277 -33.41 3.44 -13.50
CA PHE A 277 -33.69 4.73 -14.12
C PHE A 277 -34.69 4.60 -15.28
N HIS A 278 -34.60 3.51 -16.04
CA HIS A 278 -35.56 3.22 -17.11
C HIS A 278 -36.96 2.84 -16.60
N GLN A 279 -37.07 2.11 -15.46
CA GLN A 279 -38.36 1.84 -14.83
C GLN A 279 -39.01 3.10 -14.21
N ASP A 280 -38.19 4.04 -13.75
CA ASP A 280 -38.62 5.34 -13.22
C ASP A 280 -38.96 6.35 -14.35
N GLU A 281 -38.65 6.05 -15.62
CA GLU A 281 -39.09 6.81 -16.82
C GLU A 281 -40.41 6.26 -17.43
N ASP A 282 -40.71 4.98 -17.21
CA ASP A 282 -41.90 4.28 -17.75
C ASP A 282 -43.13 4.28 -16.79
N SER A 283 -43.11 5.04 -15.69
CA SER A 283 -44.13 5.03 -14.60
C SER A 283 -44.80 6.38 -14.33
#